data_AF-A0AAZ3R928-F1
#
_entry.id   AF-A0AAZ3R928-F1
#
_cell.length_a   1.000
_cell.length_b   1.000
_cell.length_c   1.000
_cell.angle_alpha   90.00
_cell.angle_beta   90.00
_cell.angle_gamma   90.00
#
_symmetry.space_group_name_H-M   'P 1'
#
loop_
_entity.id
_entity.type
_entity.pdbx_description
1 polymer ?
#
loop_
_entity_poly.entity_id
_entity_poly.type
_entity_poly.pdbx_seq_one_letter_code
_entity_poly.pdbx_strand_id
1 'polypeptide(L)'
;MFVLTCARLLLFLLYLTTWWTSKIRQRRQTILLKLRKLVVEKIRRDRINSSIEQLRTLLHRGQMCGQQQQRLSKLEKADILELAVSFLQKETKAGVSPTYSQCLQDTLRHLSLHAPLQAAEQQDIKRFYVLQKTALSRSMSSEQHAQSAAKRSTSRSSSRWFQGSLWRPWQ
;
A
#
# COMPACT_ATOMS: atom_id res chain seq x y z
N MET A 1 -24.15 -67.24 25.43
CA MET A 1 -24.51 -66.56 24.16
C MET A 1 -25.03 -65.14 24.40
N PHE A 2 -26.07 -64.94 25.22
CA PHE A 2 -26.71 -63.63 25.49
C PHE A 2 -25.79 -62.51 26.02
N VAL A 3 -24.85 -62.84 26.92
CA VAL A 3 -23.94 -61.84 27.52
C VAL A 3 -22.95 -61.29 26.48
N LEU A 4 -22.45 -62.15 25.57
CA LEU A 4 -21.53 -61.75 24.50
C LEU A 4 -22.20 -60.86 23.45
N THR A 5 -23.45 -61.16 23.10
CA THR A 5 -24.22 -60.34 22.16
C THR A 5 -24.55 -58.97 22.78
N CYS A 6 -24.89 -58.93 24.07
CA CYS A 6 -25.13 -57.69 24.79
C CYS A 6 -23.86 -56.81 24.86
N ALA A 7 -22.70 -57.41 25.19
CA ALA A 7 -21.42 -56.71 25.20
C ALA A 7 -21.04 -56.14 23.81
N ARG A 8 -21.28 -56.90 22.74
CA ARG A 8 -21.03 -56.44 21.36
C ARG A 8 -21.92 -55.28 20.95
N LEU A 9 -23.20 -55.31 21.32
CA LEU A 9 -24.14 -54.21 21.09
C LEU A 9 -23.74 -52.94 21.84
N LEU A 10 -23.32 -53.05 23.10
CA LEU A 10 -22.86 -51.90 23.89
C LEU A 10 -21.61 -51.27 23.31
N LEU A 11 -20.62 -52.07 22.92
CA LEU A 11 -19.41 -51.58 22.24
C LEU A 11 -19.73 -50.91 20.91
N PHE A 12 -20.69 -51.44 20.16
CA PHE A 12 -21.13 -50.85 18.90
C PHE A 12 -21.84 -49.50 19.10
N LEU A 13 -22.68 -49.37 20.13
CA LEU A 13 -23.32 -48.10 20.48
C LEU A 13 -22.32 -47.06 21.00
N LEU A 14 -21.34 -47.47 21.79
CA LEU A 14 -20.23 -46.60 22.21
C LEU A 14 -19.38 -46.16 21.01
N TYR A 15 -19.13 -47.05 20.06
CA TYR A 15 -18.43 -46.71 18.81
C TYR A 15 -19.22 -45.70 17.97
N LEU A 16 -20.53 -45.91 17.79
CA LEU A 16 -21.36 -44.98 17.03
C LEU A 16 -21.47 -43.61 17.70
N THR A 17 -21.60 -43.55 19.03
CA THR A 17 -21.68 -42.26 19.74
C THR A 17 -20.36 -41.51 19.72
N THR A 18 -19.22 -42.20 19.88
CA THR A 18 -17.89 -41.58 19.76
C THR A 18 -17.57 -41.15 18.32
N TRP A 19 -17.94 -41.95 17.32
CA TRP A 19 -17.81 -41.58 15.91
C TRP A 19 -18.70 -40.39 15.55
N TRP A 20 -19.95 -40.40 15.98
CA TRP A 20 -20.92 -39.32 15.71
C TRP A 20 -20.51 -38.01 16.38
N THR A 21 -20.08 -38.05 17.64
CA THR A 21 -19.55 -36.87 18.34
C THR A 21 -18.25 -36.35 17.72
N SER A 22 -17.36 -37.23 17.25
CA SER A 22 -16.16 -36.85 16.49
C SER A 22 -16.51 -36.14 15.17
N LYS A 23 -17.47 -36.69 14.42
CA LYS A 23 -17.95 -36.11 13.15
C LYS A 23 -18.63 -34.75 13.35
N ILE A 24 -19.40 -34.58 14.43
CA ILE A 24 -19.98 -33.29 14.82
C ILE A 24 -18.90 -32.29 15.19
N ARG A 25 -17.91 -32.71 16.00
CA ARG A 25 -16.78 -31.86 16.40
C ARG A 25 -16.00 -31.36 15.18
N GLN A 26 -15.71 -32.24 14.22
CA GLN A 26 -14.99 -31.88 12.99
C GLN A 26 -15.79 -30.88 12.12
N ARG A 27 -17.10 -31.08 11.98
CA ARG A 27 -17.99 -30.13 11.28
C ARG A 27 -18.04 -28.78 11.98
N ARG A 28 -18.21 -28.77 13.31
CA ARG A 28 -18.19 -27.54 14.14
C ARG A 28 -16.87 -26.80 13.97
N GLN A 29 -15.73 -27.48 14.05
CA GLN A 29 -14.42 -26.85 13.88
C GLN A 29 -14.28 -26.17 12.51
N THR A 30 -14.75 -26.82 11.44
CA THR A 30 -14.72 -26.28 10.08
C THR A 30 -15.59 -25.03 9.95
N ILE A 31 -16.79 -25.05 10.55
CA ILE A 31 -17.70 -23.90 10.55
C ILE A 31 -17.08 -22.72 11.32
N LEU A 32 -16.51 -22.96 12.50
CA LEU A 32 -15.86 -21.93 13.30
C LEU A 32 -14.69 -21.28 12.55
N LEU A 33 -13.88 -22.07 11.85
CA LEU A 33 -12.79 -21.53 11.01
C LEU A 33 -13.32 -20.65 9.87
N LYS A 34 -14.40 -21.07 9.20
CA LYS A 34 -15.05 -20.26 8.15
C LYS A 34 -15.62 -18.96 8.70
N LEU A 35 -16.32 -19.02 9.84
CA LEU A 35 -16.88 -17.83 10.50
C LEU A 35 -15.79 -16.85 10.90
N ARG A 36 -14.67 -17.32 11.46
CA ARG A 36 -13.51 -16.47 11.76
C ARG A 36 -12.98 -15.77 10.51
N LYS A 37 -12.81 -16.50 9.40
CA LYS A 37 -12.40 -15.91 8.12
C LYS A 37 -13.39 -14.85 7.62
N LEU A 38 -14.69 -15.11 7.72
CA LEU A 38 -15.74 -14.16 7.32
C LEU A 38 -15.72 -12.89 8.19
N VAL A 39 -15.52 -13.01 9.50
CA VAL A 39 -15.44 -11.87 10.42
C VAL A 39 -14.20 -11.02 10.12
N VAL A 40 -13.04 -11.63 9.94
CA VAL A 40 -11.80 -10.92 9.60
C VAL A 40 -11.95 -10.17 8.27
N GLU A 41 -12.54 -10.83 7.26
CA GLU A 41 -12.77 -10.21 5.97
C GLU A 41 -13.80 -9.06 6.04
N LYS A 42 -14.83 -9.18 6.88
CA LYS A 42 -15.77 -8.08 7.15
C LYS A 42 -15.03 -6.89 7.76
N ILE A 43 -14.24 -7.09 8.81
CA ILE A 43 -13.45 -6.03 9.46
C ILE A 43 -12.52 -5.35 8.44
N ARG A 44 -11.86 -6.12 7.57
CA ARG A 44 -11.00 -5.58 6.52
C ARG A 44 -11.78 -4.69 5.55
N ARG A 45 -12.96 -5.13 5.10
CA ARG A 45 -13.85 -4.35 4.22
C ARG A 45 -14.35 -3.09 4.89
N ASP A 46 -14.74 -3.16 6.15
CA ASP A 46 -15.21 -2.02 6.94
C ASP A 46 -14.09 -0.98 7.11
N ARG A 47 -12.86 -1.42 7.40
CA ARG A 47 -11.68 -0.53 7.46
C ARG A 47 -11.44 0.18 6.13
N ILE A 48 -11.52 -0.54 5.00
CA ILE A 48 -11.35 0.04 3.66
C ILE A 48 -12.46 1.05 3.38
N ASN A 49 -13.72 0.70 3.64
CA ASN A 49 -14.85 1.60 3.41
C ASN A 49 -14.74 2.87 4.26
N SER A 50 -14.34 2.74 5.53
CA SER A 50 -14.07 3.89 6.41
C SER A 50 -12.98 4.80 5.84
N SER A 51 -11.85 4.23 5.38
CA SER A 51 -10.77 5.03 4.78
C SER A 51 -11.18 5.73 3.49
N ILE A 52 -12.06 5.14 2.67
CA ILE A 52 -12.59 5.76 1.46
C ILE A 52 -13.50 6.95 1.82
N GLU A 53 -14.30 6.84 2.87
CA GLU A 53 -15.17 7.92 3.33
C GLU A 53 -14.37 9.08 3.96
N GLN A 54 -13.31 8.75 4.71
CA GLN A 54 -12.36 9.74 5.19
C GLN A 54 -11.68 10.48 4.02
N LEU A 55 -11.24 9.74 2.99
CA LEU A 55 -10.66 10.31 1.78
C LEU A 55 -11.63 11.24 1.06
N ARG A 56 -12.90 10.83 0.93
CA ARG A 56 -13.98 11.69 0.42
C ARG A 56 -14.01 13.02 1.17
N THR A 57 -14.04 12.98 2.49
CA THR A 57 -14.12 14.17 3.35
C THR A 57 -12.90 15.09 3.19
N LEU A 58 -11.69 14.52 3.14
CA LEU A 58 -10.46 15.28 2.92
C LEU A 58 -10.43 15.98 1.56
N LEU A 59 -10.88 15.30 0.50
CA LEU A 59 -11.00 15.88 -0.83
C LEU A 59 -12.05 17.00 -0.86
N HIS A 60 -13.18 16.84 -0.17
CA HIS A 60 -14.17 17.92 -0.03
C HIS A 60 -13.56 19.15 0.66
N ARG A 61 -12.74 18.96 1.70
CA ARG A 61 -12.10 20.06 2.43
C ARG A 61 -10.99 20.74 1.61
N GLY A 62 -10.18 19.97 0.88
CA GLY A 62 -9.07 20.48 0.05
C GLY A 62 -9.51 21.15 -1.26
N GLN A 63 -10.70 20.84 -1.77
CA GLN A 63 -11.23 21.38 -3.03
C GLN A 63 -12.16 22.59 -2.87
N MET A 64 -12.15 23.25 -1.70
CA MET A 64 -12.83 24.53 -1.45
C MET A 64 -12.18 25.71 -2.20
N CYS A 65 -11.95 25.55 -3.50
CA CYS A 65 -11.65 26.61 -4.45
C CYS A 65 -12.49 26.37 -5.72
N GLY A 66 -13.65 27.02 -5.78
CA GLY A 66 -14.24 27.45 -7.05
C GLY A 66 -15.47 26.70 -7.58
N GLN A 67 -15.37 25.44 -8.01
CA GLN A 67 -16.36 24.93 -8.99
C GLN A 67 -16.75 23.44 -8.87
N GLN A 68 -16.16 22.67 -7.95
CA GLN A 68 -16.31 21.20 -7.95
C GLN A 68 -17.36 20.65 -6.96
N GLN A 69 -17.88 21.49 -6.05
CA GLN A 69 -18.74 21.08 -4.94
C GLN A 69 -20.01 20.31 -5.37
N GLN A 70 -20.56 20.62 -6.55
CA GLN A 70 -21.78 20.01 -7.07
C GLN A 70 -21.55 18.63 -7.70
N ARG A 71 -20.33 18.35 -8.20
CA ARG A 71 -19.93 16.98 -8.60
C ARG A 71 -19.62 16.13 -7.38
N LEU A 72 -19.21 16.75 -6.27
CA LEU A 72 -18.73 16.08 -5.07
C LEU A 72 -19.79 15.29 -4.27
N SER A 73 -21.04 15.72 -4.32
CA SER A 73 -22.16 15.07 -3.63
C SER A 73 -22.59 13.73 -4.24
N LYS A 74 -22.17 13.42 -5.48
CA LYS A 74 -22.55 12.19 -6.21
C LYS A 74 -21.36 11.29 -6.58
N LEU A 75 -20.19 11.44 -5.94
CA LEU A 75 -19.07 10.56 -6.28
C LEU A 75 -19.36 9.13 -5.84
N GLU A 76 -19.27 8.22 -6.80
CA GLU A 76 -19.15 6.79 -6.55
C GLU A 76 -17.72 6.48 -6.06
N LYS A 77 -17.49 5.28 -5.53
CA LYS A 77 -16.17 4.91 -4.97
C LYS A 77 -15.03 5.05 -5.99
N ALA A 78 -15.31 4.81 -7.27
CA ALA A 78 -14.33 4.95 -8.35
C ALA A 78 -13.90 6.42 -8.53
N ASP A 79 -14.87 7.33 -8.57
CA ASP A 79 -14.60 8.76 -8.72
C ASP A 79 -13.76 9.29 -7.55
N ILE A 80 -14.02 8.83 -6.30
CA ILE A 80 -13.27 9.29 -5.11
C ILE A 80 -11.79 8.95 -5.28
N LEU A 81 -11.50 7.75 -5.79
CA LEU A 81 -10.14 7.29 -6.02
C LEU A 81 -9.47 8.01 -7.19
N GLU A 82 -10.19 8.24 -8.29
CA GLU A 82 -9.67 8.99 -9.44
C GLU A 82 -9.33 10.44 -9.07
N LEU A 83 -10.21 11.07 -8.28
CA LEU A 83 -10.01 12.41 -7.77
C LEU A 83 -8.82 12.48 -6.80
N ALA A 84 -8.65 11.48 -5.95
CA ALA A 84 -7.49 11.37 -5.06
C ALA A 84 -6.18 11.23 -5.85
N VAL A 85 -6.17 10.38 -6.89
CA VAL A 85 -4.99 10.19 -7.74
C VAL A 85 -4.64 11.48 -8.48
N SER A 86 -5.62 12.17 -9.06
CA SER A 86 -5.36 13.45 -9.75
C SER A 86 -4.87 14.54 -8.77
N PHE A 87 -5.43 14.60 -7.56
CA PHE A 87 -4.94 15.48 -6.49
C PHE A 87 -3.48 15.18 -6.13
N LEU A 88 -3.14 13.91 -5.86
CA LEU A 88 -1.76 13.52 -5.53
C LEU A 88 -0.79 13.79 -6.68
N GLN A 89 -1.21 13.57 -7.94
CA GLN A 89 -0.39 13.92 -9.10
C GLN A 89 -0.17 15.43 -9.21
N LYS A 90 -1.16 16.25 -8.86
CA LYS A 90 -1.02 17.70 -8.82
C LYS A 90 -0.04 18.11 -7.71
N GLU A 91 -0.20 17.59 -6.49
CA GLU A 91 0.69 17.91 -5.35
C GLU A 91 2.14 17.46 -5.58
N THR A 92 2.33 16.28 -6.17
CA THR A 92 3.67 15.77 -6.49
C THR A 92 4.35 16.54 -7.63
N LYS A 93 3.59 17.01 -8.63
CA LYS A 93 4.11 17.91 -9.67
C LYS A 93 4.31 19.34 -9.18
N ALA A 94 3.51 19.78 -8.21
CA ALA A 94 3.59 21.11 -7.62
C ALA A 94 4.69 21.25 -6.56
N GLY A 95 5.47 20.19 -6.28
CA GLY A 95 6.64 20.27 -5.40
C GLY A 95 6.31 20.57 -3.93
N VAL A 96 5.07 20.32 -3.50
CA VAL A 96 4.59 20.70 -2.15
C VAL A 96 5.19 19.84 -1.04
N SER A 97 5.73 18.66 -1.38
CA SER A 97 6.66 17.93 -0.53
C SER A 97 8.07 18.09 -1.10
N PRO A 98 9.06 18.55 -0.31
CA PRO A 98 10.44 18.53 -0.78
C PRO A 98 10.75 17.08 -1.13
N THR A 99 11.00 16.84 -2.42
CA THR A 99 11.51 15.54 -2.88
C THR A 99 12.70 15.16 -1.99
N TYR A 100 12.93 13.87 -1.76
CA TYR A 100 14.09 13.43 -0.95
C TYR A 100 15.39 14.15 -1.36
N SER A 101 15.57 14.39 -2.66
CA SER A 101 16.63 15.21 -3.23
C SER A 101 16.63 16.67 -2.75
N GLN A 102 15.49 17.33 -2.70
CA GLN A 102 15.37 18.73 -2.29
C GLN A 102 15.60 18.90 -0.78
N CYS A 103 14.99 18.04 0.04
CA CYS A 103 15.24 18.00 1.49
C CYS A 103 16.72 17.74 1.82
N LEU A 104 17.34 16.77 1.12
CA LEU A 104 18.75 16.48 1.28
C LEU A 104 19.65 17.63 0.81
N GLN A 105 19.31 18.29 -0.31
CA GLN A 105 20.04 19.49 -0.77
C GLN A 105 19.97 20.63 0.24
N ASP A 106 18.80 20.88 0.82
CA ASP A 106 18.61 21.93 1.81
C ASP A 106 19.35 21.62 3.12
N THR A 107 19.35 20.36 3.54
CA THR A 107 20.11 19.88 4.71
C THR A 107 21.61 20.04 4.49
N LEU A 108 22.14 19.63 3.33
CA LEU A 108 23.57 19.77 3.01
C LEU A 108 23.98 21.23 2.89
N ARG A 109 23.13 22.09 2.31
CA ARG A 109 23.37 23.54 2.24
C ARG A 109 23.43 24.14 3.64
N HIS A 110 22.49 23.76 4.52
CA HIS A 110 22.47 24.24 5.90
C HIS A 110 23.73 23.80 6.68
N LEU A 111 24.13 22.54 6.56
CA LEU A 111 25.37 22.04 7.18
C LEU A 111 26.61 22.78 6.65
N SER A 112 26.67 23.05 5.35
CA SER A 112 27.80 23.80 4.78
C SER A 112 27.87 25.26 5.22
N LEU A 113 26.76 25.89 5.59
CA LEU A 113 26.70 27.32 5.93
C LEU A 113 26.73 27.58 7.44
N HIS A 114 26.18 26.68 8.25
CA HIS A 114 25.89 26.94 9.66
C HIS A 114 26.54 25.96 10.65
N ALA A 115 27.07 24.82 10.20
CA ALA A 115 27.72 23.88 11.11
C ALA A 115 29.20 24.27 11.34
N PRO A 116 29.70 24.23 12.59
CA PRO A 116 31.11 24.47 12.89
C PRO A 116 31.94 23.25 12.48
N LEU A 117 32.24 23.17 11.17
CA LEU A 117 32.95 22.06 10.55
C LEU A 117 34.39 22.43 10.23
N GLN A 118 35.31 21.48 10.37
CA GLN A 118 36.68 21.62 9.88
C GLN A 118 36.71 21.72 8.35
N ALA A 119 37.77 22.31 7.80
CA ALA A 119 37.91 22.52 6.35
C ALA A 119 37.84 21.22 5.53
N ALA A 120 38.31 20.09 6.09
CA ALA A 120 38.21 18.78 5.46
C ALA A 120 36.76 18.30 5.33
N GLU A 121 35.97 18.42 6.41
CA GLU A 121 34.57 18.02 6.45
C GLU A 121 33.71 18.86 5.50
N GLN A 122 33.98 20.17 5.42
CA GLN A 122 33.32 21.05 4.44
C GLN A 122 33.60 20.62 2.99
N GLN A 123 34.83 20.16 2.71
CA GLN A 123 35.20 19.68 1.39
C GLN A 123 34.49 18.37 1.05
N ASP A 124 34.29 17.49 2.02
CA ASP A 124 33.59 16.23 1.84
C ASP A 124 32.07 16.42 1.62
N ILE A 125 31.45 17.36 2.34
CA ILE A 125 30.05 17.76 2.08
C ILE A 125 29.88 18.32 0.68
N LYS A 126 30.80 19.19 0.23
CA LYS A 126 30.80 19.73 -1.15
C LYS A 126 30.95 18.63 -2.19
N ARG A 127 31.88 17.69 -2.00
CA ARG A 127 32.08 16.55 -2.89
C ARG A 127 30.82 15.68 -2.98
N PHE A 128 30.23 15.37 -1.83
CA PHE A 128 28.98 14.60 -1.76
C PHE A 128 27.83 15.31 -2.49
N TYR A 129 27.68 16.62 -2.29
CA TYR A 129 26.67 17.42 -2.99
C TYR A 129 26.84 17.39 -4.52
N VAL A 130 28.07 17.53 -5.03
CA VAL A 130 28.36 17.48 -6.48
C VAL A 130 28.09 16.08 -7.05
N LEU A 131 28.52 15.02 -6.37
CA LEU A 131 28.26 13.63 -6.77
C LEU A 131 26.76 13.33 -6.82
N GLN A 132 26.01 13.79 -5.83
CA GLN A 132 24.57 13.61 -5.80
C GLN A 132 23.87 14.37 -6.95
N LYS A 133 24.26 15.63 -7.18
CA LYS A 133 23.68 16.47 -8.24
C LYS A 133 23.95 15.90 -9.63
N THR A 134 25.14 15.35 -9.86
CA THR A 134 25.50 14.68 -11.11
C THR A 134 24.80 13.33 -11.30
N ALA A 135 24.54 12.58 -10.23
CA ALA A 135 23.72 11.36 -10.30
C ALA A 135 22.25 11.67 -10.63
N LEU A 136 21.67 12.71 -10.03
CA LEU A 136 20.30 13.14 -10.29
C LEU A 136 20.11 13.66 -11.72
N SER A 137 21.07 14.44 -12.25
CA SER A 137 20.99 14.93 -13.64
C SER A 137 21.11 13.78 -14.66
N ARG A 138 21.90 12.74 -14.37
CA ARG A 138 21.96 11.51 -15.19
C ARG A 138 20.66 10.71 -15.16
N SER A 139 19.98 10.67 -14.01
CA SER A 139 18.64 10.05 -13.88
C SER A 139 17.60 10.79 -14.73
N MET A 140 17.52 12.12 -14.61
CA MET A 140 16.55 12.95 -15.34
C MET A 140 16.79 12.97 -16.86
N SER A 141 18.05 12.94 -17.31
CA SER A 141 18.38 12.83 -18.74
C SER A 141 18.09 11.44 -19.31
N SER A 142 18.25 10.37 -18.53
CA SER A 142 17.87 9.01 -18.91
C SER A 142 16.34 8.86 -19.05
N GLU A 143 15.57 9.48 -18.17
CA GLU A 143 14.10 9.52 -18.25
C GLU A 143 13.59 10.35 -19.44
N GLN A 144 14.23 11.49 -19.76
CA GLN A 144 13.90 12.28 -20.95
C GLN A 144 14.21 11.54 -22.26
N HIS A 145 15.29 10.74 -22.30
CA HIS A 145 15.61 9.94 -23.49
C HIS A 145 14.66 8.75 -23.66
N ALA A 146 14.25 8.10 -22.56
CA ALA A 146 13.23 7.05 -22.56
C ALA A 146 11.86 7.57 -23.04
N GLN A 147 11.47 8.78 -22.64
CA GLN A 147 10.23 9.42 -23.10
C GLN A 147 10.28 9.86 -24.58
N SER A 148 11.46 10.18 -25.10
CA SER A 148 11.66 10.54 -26.51
C SER A 148 11.69 9.32 -27.43
N ALA A 149 12.18 8.18 -26.95
CA ALA A 149 12.15 6.90 -27.67
C ALA A 149 10.76 6.26 -27.67
N ALA A 150 9.97 6.44 -26.61
CA ALA A 150 8.60 5.92 -26.51
C ALA A 150 7.58 6.57 -27.46
N LYS A 151 7.92 7.71 -28.09
CA LYS A 151 7.05 8.37 -29.08
C LYS A 151 7.13 7.78 -30.50
N ARG A 152 7.96 6.76 -30.76
CA ARG A 152 8.11 6.14 -32.09
C ARG A 152 7.58 4.71 -32.22
N SER A 153 6.91 4.18 -31.21
CA SER A 153 6.35 2.83 -31.26
C SER A 153 4.94 2.81 -30.68
N THR A 154 3.98 3.13 -31.54
CA THR A 154 2.59 2.73 -31.40
C THR A 154 2.51 1.20 -31.55
N SER A 155 2.51 0.49 -30.42
CA SER A 155 1.58 -0.62 -30.13
C SER A 155 2.09 -1.50 -28.99
N ARG A 156 1.14 -1.88 -28.12
CA ARG A 156 1.21 -2.87 -27.02
C ARG A 156 1.94 -2.41 -25.75
N SER A 157 1.12 -1.79 -24.91
CA SER A 157 1.37 -1.42 -23.53
C SER A 157 1.66 -2.64 -22.65
N SER A 158 2.82 -2.64 -22.00
CA SER A 158 3.07 -3.40 -20.76
C SER A 158 3.98 -2.58 -19.86
N SER A 159 3.35 -1.80 -18.97
CA SER A 159 3.78 -1.46 -17.61
C SER A 159 5.28 -1.58 -17.29
N ARG A 160 6.04 -0.50 -17.48
CA ARG A 160 7.39 -0.34 -16.91
C ARG A 160 7.33 0.71 -15.80
N TRP A 161 6.74 0.32 -14.68
CA TRP A 161 6.72 1.14 -13.46
C TRP A 161 8.10 0.98 -12.79
N PHE A 162 8.78 2.11 -12.60
CA PHE A 162 9.84 2.35 -11.61
C PHE A 162 10.43 1.09 -10.95
N GLN A 163 11.55 0.60 -11.49
CA GLN A 163 12.47 -0.29 -10.78
C GLN A 163 13.30 0.55 -9.79
N GLY A 164 12.65 1.04 -8.74
CA GLY A 164 13.30 1.37 -7.49
C GLY A 164 12.71 0.43 -6.46
N SER A 165 13.54 -0.40 -5.81
CA SER A 165 13.13 -1.40 -4.83
C SER A 165 12.26 -0.77 -3.74
N LEU A 166 10.93 -0.81 -3.95
CA LEU A 166 9.96 -0.26 -3.04
C LEU A 166 9.95 -1.18 -1.81
N TRP A 167 10.36 -0.62 -0.68
CA TRP A 167 10.48 -1.30 0.60
C TRP A 167 9.25 -2.18 0.92
N ARG A 168 9.47 -3.44 1.31
CA ARG A 168 8.41 -4.37 1.76
C ARG A 168 8.77 -4.92 3.15
N PRO A 169 8.09 -4.50 4.23
CA PRO A 169 8.38 -4.98 5.59
C PRO A 169 7.86 -6.39 5.91
N TRP A 170 7.42 -7.17 4.91
CA TRP A 170 6.78 -8.48 5.11
C TRP A 170 7.15 -9.50 4.02
N GLN A 171 8.40 -9.58 3.61
CA GLN A 171 8.90 -10.78 2.93
C GLN A 171 9.52 -11.73 3.93
#